data_AF-A0A958TJY1-F1
#
_entry.id   AF-A0A958TJY1-F1
#
_cell.length_a   1.000
_cell.length_b   1.000
_cell.length_c   1.000
_cell.angle_alpha   90.00
_cell.angle_beta   90.00
_cell.angle_gamma   90.00
#
_symmetry.space_group_name_H-M   'P 1'
#
loop_
_entity.id
_entity.type
_entity.pdbx_description
1 polymer ?
#
loop_
_entity_poly.entity_id
_entity_poly.type
_entity_poly.pdbx_seq_one_letter_code
_entity_poly.pdbx_strand_id
1 'polypeptide(L)' 'MKVIKKILLILLVLFVIAQFFGPKKNLGEMASMDAFYAETKAPENIKVILKESCNDCHSDVTRYPWYNNITPVNYW' A
#
# COMPACT_ATOMS: atom_id res chain seq x y z
N MET A 1 3.17 30.05 -24.93
CA MET A 1 3.98 29.93 -23.69
C MET A 1 3.22 30.28 -22.41
N LYS A 2 2.58 31.46 -22.29
CA LYS A 2 1.88 31.87 -21.04
C LYS A 2 0.72 30.95 -20.64
N VAL A 3 -0.07 30.47 -21.62
CA VAL A 3 -1.21 29.56 -21.36
C VAL A 3 -0.73 28.21 -20.83
N ILE A 4 0.27 27.59 -21.48
CA ILE A 4 0.88 26.32 -21.03
C ILE A 4 1.41 26.45 -19.60
N LYS A 5 2.11 27.55 -19.27
CA LYS A 5 2.60 27.79 -17.91
C LYS A 5 1.45 27.85 -16.88
N LYS A 6 0.33 28.51 -17.20
CA LYS A 6 -0.84 28.56 -16.32
C LYS A 6 -1.48 27.18 -16.14
N ILE A 7 -1.60 26.40 -17.21
CA ILE A 7 -2.14 25.03 -17.15
C ILE A 7 -1.27 24.14 -16.27
N LEU A 8 0.05 24.16 -16.47
CA LEU A 8 0.99 23.38 -15.64
C LEU A 8 0.94 23.80 -14.18
N LEU A 9 0.81 25.10 -13.90
CA LEU A 9 0.67 25.60 -12.53
C LEU A 9 -0.62 25.09 -11.88
N ILE A 10 -1.74 25.13 -12.59
CA ILE A 10 -3.02 24.61 -12.10
C ILE A 10 -2.93 23.11 -11.84
N LEU A 11 -2.37 22.33 -12.78
CA LEU A 11 -2.20 20.89 -12.61
C LEU A 11 -1.29 20.56 -11.43
N LEU A 12 -0.21 21.32 -11.23
CA LEU A 12 0.68 21.15 -10.08
C LEU A 12 -0.06 21.42 -8.77
N VAL A 13 -0.84 22.50 -8.69
CA VAL A 13 -1.64 22.82 -7.50
C VAL A 13 -2.64 21.70 -7.22
N LEU A 14 -3.36 21.23 -8.24
CA LEU A 14 -4.29 20.10 -8.08
C LEU A 14 -3.59 18.82 -7.64
N PHE A 15 -2.41 18.52 -8.21
CA PHE A 15 -1.61 17.36 -7.82
C PHE A 15 -1.16 17.42 -6.36
N VAL A 16 -0.72 18.60 -5.89
CA VAL A 16 -0.32 18.82 -4.49
C VAL A 16 -1.52 18.67 -3.56
N ILE A 17 -2.67 19.26 -3.90
CA ILE A 17 -3.91 19.11 -3.12
C ILE A 17 -4.32 17.64 -3.06
N ALA A 18 -4.22 16.91 -4.17
CA ALA A 18 -4.57 15.50 -4.23
C ALA A 18 -3.72 14.63 -3.27
N GLN A 19 -2.46 14.98 -2.99
CA GLN A 19 -1.62 14.19 -2.06
C GLN A 19 -2.19 14.11 -0.63
N PHE A 20 -3.08 15.03 -0.24
CA PHE A 20 -3.73 15.02 1.07
C PHE A 20 -4.95 14.09 1.15
N PHE A 21 -5.38 13.52 0.01
CA PHE A 21 -6.51 12.60 -0.08
C PHE A 21 -6.03 11.27 -0.63
N GLY A 22 -6.24 10.18 0.10
CA GLY A 22 -5.83 8.86 -0.36
C GLY A 22 -6.49 7.74 0.44
N PRO A 23 -6.39 6.49 -0.05
CA PRO A 23 -6.93 5.33 0.64
C PRO A 23 -6.28 5.12 2.02
N LYS A 24 -7.04 4.59 2.97
CA LYS A 24 -6.50 4.16 4.26
C LYS A 24 -5.60 2.94 4.04
N LYS A 25 -4.40 2.97 4.61
CA LYS A 25 -3.45 1.85 4.55
C LYS A 25 -3.74 0.83 5.64
N ASN A 26 -3.50 -0.43 5.32
CA ASN A 26 -3.51 -1.55 6.24
C ASN A 26 -2.13 -1.67 6.90
N LEU A 27 -1.97 -1.06 8.08
CA LEU A 27 -0.72 -0.98 8.85
C LEU A 27 -0.91 -1.52 10.28
N GLY A 28 -1.76 -2.53 10.43
CA GLY A 28 -1.92 -3.27 11.68
C GLY A 28 -0.72 -4.17 11.96
N GLU A 29 -0.94 -5.22 12.77
CA GLU A 29 0.12 -6.09 13.25
C GLU A 29 0.12 -7.47 12.56
N MET A 30 1.32 -7.98 12.28
CA MET A 30 1.51 -9.36 11.81
C MET A 30 1.05 -10.41 12.83
N ALA A 31 0.81 -10.03 14.09
CA ALA A 31 0.33 -10.90 15.16
C ALA A 31 -0.99 -11.61 14.79
N SER A 32 -1.76 -11.04 13.85
CA SER A 32 -2.92 -11.70 13.25
C SER A 32 -2.62 -13.10 12.66
N MET A 33 -1.39 -13.38 12.25
CA MET A 33 -0.96 -14.65 11.65
C MET A 33 -0.37 -15.66 12.65
N ASP A 34 -0.10 -15.27 13.89
CA ASP A 34 0.64 -16.10 14.84
C ASP A 34 -0.14 -17.36 15.23
N ALA A 35 -1.45 -17.23 15.46
CA ALA A 35 -2.32 -18.36 15.77
C ALA A 35 -2.34 -19.38 14.62
N PHE A 36 -2.41 -18.90 13.37
CA PHE A 36 -2.41 -19.74 12.18
C PHE A 36 -1.09 -20.53 12.05
N TYR A 37 0.06 -19.90 12.25
CA TYR A 37 1.34 -20.60 12.19
C TYR A 37 1.55 -21.59 13.34
N ALA A 38 1.06 -21.27 14.54
CA ALA A 38 1.13 -22.16 15.69
C ALA A 38 0.29 -23.44 15.49
N GLU A 39 -0.91 -23.30 14.92
CA GLU A 39 -1.81 -24.43 14.67
C GLU A 39 -1.34 -25.29 13.50
N THR A 40 -0.97 -24.68 12.38
CA THR A 40 -0.56 -25.40 11.17
C THR A 40 0.84 -26.00 11.25
N LYS A 41 1.67 -25.52 12.19
CA LYS A 41 3.09 -25.89 12.31
C LYS A 41 3.82 -25.78 10.97
N ALA A 42 3.48 -24.74 10.20
CA ALA A 42 4.02 -24.53 8.86
C ALA A 42 5.56 -24.49 8.88
N PRO A 43 6.25 -25.30 8.05
CA PRO A 43 7.70 -25.23 7.90
C PRO A 43 8.15 -23.84 7.43
N GLU A 44 9.41 -23.48 7.72
CA GLU A 44 9.89 -22.12 7.47
C GLU A 44 9.86 -21.72 5.98
N ASN A 45 10.16 -22.65 5.07
CA ASN A 45 10.05 -22.41 3.63
C ASN A 45 8.61 -22.10 3.20
N ILE A 46 7.60 -22.66 3.89
CA ILE A 46 6.19 -22.39 3.62
C ILE A 46 5.80 -21.02 4.18
N LYS A 47 6.28 -20.64 5.37
CA LYS A 47 6.02 -19.29 5.92
C LYS A 47 6.53 -18.18 5.00
N VAL A 48 7.69 -18.37 4.38
CA VAL A 48 8.22 -17.42 3.38
C VAL A 48 7.25 -17.29 2.19
N ILE A 49 6.76 -18.40 1.64
CA ILE A 49 5.80 -18.36 0.52
C ILE A 49 4.51 -17.64 0.92
N LEU A 50 3.98 -17.94 2.11
CA LEU A 50 2.76 -17.31 2.62
C LEU A 50 2.93 -15.80 2.85
N LYS A 51 4.08 -15.40 3.40
CA LYS A 51 4.42 -13.98 3.57
C LYS A 51 4.46 -13.24 2.23
N GLU A 52 4.98 -13.87 1.20
CA GLU A 52 5.09 -13.25 -0.13
C GLU A 52 3.78 -13.27 -0.94
N SER A 53 2.93 -14.28 -0.73
CA SER A 53 1.81 -14.56 -1.64
C SER A 53 0.42 -14.32 -1.02
N CYS A 54 0.30 -14.38 0.31
CA CYS A 54 -0.99 -14.43 1.00
C CYS A 54 -1.16 -13.31 2.03
N ASN A 55 -0.12 -12.99 2.80
CA ASN A 55 -0.27 -12.15 3.99
C ASN A 55 -0.71 -10.72 3.66
N ASP A 56 -0.37 -10.18 2.49
CA ASP A 56 -0.79 -8.82 2.10
C ASP A 56 -2.33 -8.67 2.03
N CYS A 57 -3.07 -9.77 1.81
CA CYS A 57 -4.54 -9.81 1.80
C CYS A 57 -5.16 -10.51 3.02
N HIS A 58 -4.48 -11.50 3.58
CA HIS A 58 -5.01 -12.32 4.67
C HIS A 58 -4.55 -11.90 6.06
N SER A 59 -3.77 -10.81 6.18
CA SER A 59 -3.38 -10.23 7.46
C SER A 59 -3.81 -8.77 7.58
N ASP A 60 -3.67 -8.22 8.79
CA ASP A 60 -3.91 -6.80 9.06
C ASP A 60 -2.73 -5.92 8.65
N VAL A 61 -1.83 -6.38 7.78
CA VAL A 61 -0.73 -5.56 7.27
C VAL A 61 -0.42 -5.87 5.81
N THR A 62 -0.25 -4.81 5.03
CA THR A 62 0.04 -4.90 3.60
C THR A 62 1.38 -4.22 3.29
N ARG A 63 2.22 -4.90 2.51
CA ARG A 63 3.49 -4.35 2.02
C ARG A 63 3.25 -3.50 0.78
N TYR A 64 3.04 -2.21 1.00
CA TYR A 64 2.81 -1.27 -0.08
C TYR A 64 4.09 -0.96 -0.87
N PRO A 65 4.03 -0.93 -2.21
CA PRO A 65 5.13 -0.41 -3.02
C PRO A 65 5.27 1.10 -2.83
N TRP A 66 6.44 1.65 -3.16
CA TRP A 66 6.77 3.06 -2.93
C TRP A 66 5.75 4.04 -3.54
N TYR A 67 5.21 3.70 -4.72
CA TYR A 67 4.27 4.54 -5.46
C TYR A 67 2.87 4.59 -4.85
N ASN A 68 2.57 3.75 -3.85
CA ASN A 68 1.33 3.85 -3.08
C ASN A 68 1.27 5.11 -2.19
N ASN A 69 2.40 5.82 -2.01
CA ASN A 69 2.44 7.12 -1.36
C ASN A 69 2.07 8.29 -2.29
N ILE A 70 1.73 8.02 -3.55
CA ILE A 70 1.46 9.05 -4.56
C ILE A 70 -0.01 8.97 -4.96
N THR A 71 -0.79 9.99 -4.62
CA THR A 71 -2.16 10.13 -5.14
C THR A 71 -2.11 10.74 -6.56
N PRO A 72 -2.94 10.32 -7.53
CA PRO A 72 -3.96 9.26 -7.49
C PRO A 72 -3.43 7.89 -7.92
N VAL A 73 -2.11 7.72 -8.02
CA VAL A 73 -1.50 6.45 -8.44
C VAL A 73 -1.97 5.32 -7.53
N ASN A 74 -2.12 5.57 -6.23
CA ASN A 74 -2.55 4.62 -5.19
C ASN A 74 -4.02 4.17 -5.18
N TYR A 75 -4.83 4.43 -6.22
CA TYR A 75 -6.27 4.09 -6.30
C TYR A 75 -6.59 2.80 -7.10
N TRP A 76 -5.70 1.82 -7.10
CA TRP A 76 -5.99 0.50 -7.66
C TRP A 76 -6.73 -0.40 -6.66
#